data_AF-A0A4Y8KYC4-F1
#
_entry.id   AF-A0A4Y8KYC4-F1
#
_cell.length_a   1.000
_cell.length_b   1.000
_cell.length_c   1.000
_cell.angle_alpha   90.00
_cell.angle_beta   90.00
_cell.angle_gamma   90.00
#
_symmetry.space_group_name_H-M   'P 1'
#
loop_
_entity.id
_entity.type
_entity.pdbx_description
1 polymer ?
#
loop_
_entity_poly.entity_id
_entity_poly.type
_entity_poly.pdbx_seq_one_letter_code
_entity_poly.pdbx_strand_id
1 'polypeptide(L)'
;MESIIINIAITLVVVLSFLFGESLPLILPYKSRHFNCKPFNCRPCLTFWLHLIGMLIIAQISQYLIIAISGVVTAFIVFVIVWVVERKKILP
;
A
#
# COMPACT_ATOMS: atom_id res chain seq x y z
N MET A 1 -5.30 -16.11 20.30
CA MET A 1 -5.36 -14.64 20.46
C MET A 1 -4.43 -13.92 19.48
N GLU A 2 -3.17 -14.33 19.39
CA GLU A 2 -2.17 -13.72 18.49
C GLU A 2 -2.61 -13.72 17.01
N SER A 3 -3.21 -14.81 16.53
CA SER A 3 -3.74 -14.89 15.15
C SER A 3 -4.83 -13.87 14.84
N ILE A 4 -5.71 -13.57 15.81
CA ILE A 4 -6.78 -12.57 15.66
C ILE A 4 -6.16 -11.18 15.55
N ILE A 5 -5.19 -10.86 16.41
CA ILE A 5 -4.48 -9.58 16.40
C ILE A 5 -3.74 -9.37 15.08
N ILE A 6 -3.04 -10.40 14.59
CA ILE A 6 -2.35 -10.36 13.30
C ILE A 6 -3.33 -10.10 12.15
N ASN A 7 -4.47 -10.80 12.13
CA ASN A 7 -5.48 -10.60 11.09
C ASN A 7 -6.09 -9.19 11.11
N ILE A 8 -6.35 -8.64 12.30
CA ILE A 8 -6.81 -7.25 12.45
C ILE A 8 -5.76 -6.27 11.93
N ALA A 9 -4.48 -6.48 12.28
CA ALA A 9 -3.38 -5.63 11.82
C ALA A 9 -3.22 -5.68 10.29
N ILE A 10 -3.29 -6.86 9.68
CA ILE A 10 -3.23 -7.01 8.21
C ILE A 10 -4.40 -6.27 7.55
N THR A 11 -5.62 -6.45 8.08
CA THR A 11 -6.80 -5.78 7.56
C THR A 11 -6.67 -4.26 7.64
N LEU A 12 -6.13 -3.76 8.75
CA LEU A 12 -5.87 -2.33 8.95
C LEU A 12 -4.84 -1.81 7.94
N VAL A 13 -3.74 -2.53 7.71
CA VAL A 13 -2.72 -2.16 6.72
C VAL A 13 -3.32 -2.09 5.33
N VAL A 14 -4.15 -3.06 4.93
CA VAL A 14 -4.82 -3.05 3.62
C VAL A 14 -5.68 -1.79 3.49
N VAL A 15 -6.56 -1.53 4.45
CA VAL A 15 -7.50 -0.39 4.42
C VAL A 15 -6.74 0.94 4.39
N LEU A 16 -5.75 1.11 5.27
CA LEU A 16 -4.95 2.33 5.31
C LEU A 16 -4.16 2.55 4.02
N SER A 17 -3.62 1.49 3.42
CA SER A 17 -2.87 1.59 2.17
C SER A 17 -3.74 2.09 1.03
N PHE A 18 -5.00 1.63 0.94
CA PHE A 18 -5.95 2.14 -0.06
C PHE A 18 -6.39 3.58 0.23
N LEU A 19 -6.76 3.90 1.48
CA LEU A 19 -7.21 5.23 1.88
C LEU A 19 -6.13 6.29 1.63
N PHE A 20 -4.91 6.02 2.10
CA PHE A 20 -3.78 6.91 1.90
C PHE A 20 -3.26 6.90 0.47
N GLY A 21 -3.29 5.74 -0.20
CA GLY A 21 -2.94 5.60 -1.61
C GLY A 21 -3.80 6.48 -2.53
N GLU A 22 -5.08 6.69 -2.19
CA GLU A 22 -5.97 7.60 -2.92
C GLU A 22 -5.74 9.07 -2.59
N SER A 23 -5.54 9.39 -1.31
CA SER A 23 -5.57 10.78 -0.82
C SER A 23 -4.21 11.49 -0.94
N LEU A 24 -3.12 10.80 -0.56
CA LEU A 24 -1.79 11.41 -0.46
C LEU A 24 -1.19 11.82 -1.81
N PRO A 25 -1.34 11.08 -2.93
CA PRO A 25 -0.77 11.50 -4.20
C PRO A 25 -1.40 12.75 -4.77
N LEU A 26 -2.63 13.07 -4.34
CA LEU A 26 -3.28 14.33 -4.67
C LEU A 26 -2.69 15.45 -3.80
N ILE A 27 -2.59 15.25 -2.48
CA ILE A 27 -2.25 16.32 -1.53
C ILE A 27 -0.74 16.65 -1.49
N LEU A 28 0.12 15.64 -1.50
CA LEU A 28 1.56 15.80 -1.27
C LEU A 28 2.26 16.67 -2.34
N PRO A 29 1.98 16.53 -3.65
CA PRO A 29 2.61 17.38 -4.67
C PRO A 29 2.24 18.85 -4.56
N TYR A 30 1.05 19.18 -4.05
CA TYR A 30 0.66 20.59 -3.80
C TYR A 30 1.38 21.18 -2.60
N LYS A 31 1.73 20.37 -1.59
CA LYS A 31 2.40 20.86 -0.39
C LYS A 31 3.88 21.19 -0.63
N SER A 32 4.56 20.43 -1.49
CA SER A 32 5.97 20.70 -1.83
C SER A 32 6.35 20.03 -3.15
N ARG A 33 7.15 20.73 -3.97
CA ARG A 33 7.73 20.16 -5.20
C ARG A 33 8.55 18.90 -4.96
N HIS A 34 9.10 18.72 -3.76
CA HIS A 34 9.87 17.52 -3.40
C HIS A 34 9.03 16.24 -3.44
N PHE A 35 7.72 16.33 -3.23
CA PHE A 35 6.80 15.18 -3.32
C PHE A 35 6.23 14.96 -4.71
N ASN A 36 6.65 15.74 -5.71
CA ASN A 36 6.30 15.50 -7.11
C ASN A 36 7.22 14.45 -7.76
N CYS A 37 7.51 13.38 -7.04
CA CYS A 37 8.31 12.26 -7.50
C CYS A 37 7.64 10.94 -7.07
N LYS A 38 7.99 9.85 -7.75
CA LYS A 38 7.54 8.52 -7.33
C LYS A 38 8.24 8.15 -6.00
N PRO A 39 7.56 7.48 -5.07
CA PRO A 39 6.20 6.96 -5.19
C PRO A 39 5.10 7.96 -4.84
N PHE A 40 5.43 9.14 -4.30
CA PHE A 40 4.47 10.08 -3.71
C PHE A 40 3.46 10.67 -4.68
N ASN A 41 3.81 10.88 -5.96
CA ASN A 41 2.88 11.40 -6.97
C ASN A 41 2.13 10.32 -7.78
N CYS A 42 2.30 9.04 -7.44
CA CYS A 42 1.77 7.92 -8.19
C CYS A 42 0.89 7.03 -7.30
N ARG A 43 -0.44 7.06 -7.49
CA ARG A 43 -1.41 6.25 -6.71
C ARG A 43 -1.04 4.76 -6.60
N PRO A 44 -0.83 4.01 -7.70
CA PRO A 44 -0.48 2.58 -7.58
C PRO A 44 0.87 2.37 -6.90
N CYS A 45 1.85 3.26 -7.15
CA CYS A 45 3.17 3.18 -6.54
C CYS A 45 3.10 3.42 -5.01
N LEU A 46 2.39 4.46 -4.58
CA LEU A 46 2.27 4.80 -3.17
C LEU A 46 1.50 3.71 -2.40
N THR A 47 0.40 3.22 -2.98
CA THR A 47 -0.40 2.14 -2.39
C THR A 47 0.46 0.88 -2.21
N PHE A 48 1.29 0.53 -3.20
CA PHE A 48 2.23 -0.59 -3.12
C PHE A 48 3.21 -0.43 -1.95
N TRP A 49 3.88 0.72 -1.87
CA TRP A 49 4.89 0.95 -0.83
C TRP A 49 4.29 1.01 0.57
N LEU A 50 3.13 1.65 0.74
CA LEU A 50 2.42 1.68 2.02
C LEU A 50 2.02 0.27 2.47
N HIS A 51 1.46 -0.53 1.57
CA HIS A 51 1.06 -1.90 1.87
C HIS A 51 2.26 -2.78 2.20
N LEU A 52 3.32 -2.70 1.38
CA LEU A 52 4.54 -3.46 1.59
C LEU A 52 5.21 -3.12 2.93
N ILE A 53 5.39 -1.83 3.22
CA ILE A 53 6.00 -1.36 4.48
C ILE A 53 5.14 -1.81 5.66
N GLY A 54 3.82 -1.66 5.60
CA GLY A 54 2.91 -2.11 6.66
C GLY A 54 3.00 -3.62 6.93
N MET A 55 3.04 -4.43 5.87
CA MET A 55 3.19 -5.89 5.99
C MET A 55 4.56 -6.29 6.54
N LEU A 56 5.65 -5.61 6.14
CA LEU A 56 6.99 -5.84 6.67
C LEU A 56 7.08 -5.49 8.17
N ILE A 57 6.42 -4.41 8.61
CA ILE A 57 6.33 -4.06 10.03
C ILE A 57 5.63 -5.16 10.82
N ILE A 58 4.48 -5.65 10.33
CA ILE A 58 3.76 -6.76 10.99
C ILE A 58 4.62 -8.02 11.02
N ALA A 59 5.29 -8.36 9.92
CA ALA A 59 6.17 -9.52 9.86
C ALA A 59 7.34 -9.41 10.85
N GLN A 60 7.92 -8.20 11.00
CA GLN A 60 8.98 -7.94 11.95
C GLN A 60 8.49 -8.06 13.41
N ILE A 61 7.30 -7.55 13.73
CA ILE A 61 6.74 -7.63 15.10
C ILE A 61 6.38 -9.08 15.45
N SER A 62 5.79 -9.80 14.51
CA SER A 62 5.31 -11.17 14.71
C SER A 62 6.36 -12.26 14.51
N GLN A 63 7.56 -11.89 14.00
CA GLN A 63 8.68 -12.80 13.72
C GLN A 63 8.33 -13.95 12.74
N TYR A 64 7.31 -13.77 11.90
CA TYR A 64 6.91 -14.76 10.90
C TYR A 64 7.35 -14.36 9.49
N LEU A 65 8.35 -15.08 8.95
CA LEU A 65 8.83 -14.89 7.58
C LEU A 65 7.73 -15.05 6.52
N ILE A 66 6.78 -15.95 6.77
CA ILE A 66 5.65 -16.22 5.86
C ILE A 66 4.81 -14.95 5.62
N ILE A 67 4.66 -14.09 6.64
CA ILE A 67 3.92 -12.83 6.53
C ILE A 67 4.68 -11.82 5.67
N ALA A 68 6.01 -11.80 5.74
CA ALA A 68 6.82 -10.93 4.89
C ALA A 68 6.67 -11.34 3.40
N ILE A 69 6.80 -12.63 3.10
CA ILE A 69 6.68 -13.15 1.73
C ILE A 69 5.27 -12.90 1.18
N SER A 70 4.23 -13.21 1.96
CA SER A 70 2.83 -12.94 1.56
C SER A 70 2.57 -11.44 1.41
N GLY A 71 3.20 -10.60 2.23
CA GLY A 71 3.20 -9.15 2.10
C GLY A 71 3.73 -8.66 0.76
N VAL A 72 4.87 -9.20 0.30
CA VAL A 72 5.43 -8.86 -1.02
C VAL A 72 4.46 -9.25 -2.14
N VAL A 73 3.95 -10.48 -2.12
CA VAL A 73 3.02 -10.99 -3.14
C VAL A 73 1.74 -10.15 -3.18
N THR A 74 1.14 -9.89 -2.02
CA THR A 74 -0.10 -9.09 -1.92
C THR A 74 0.13 -7.63 -2.32
N ALA A 75 1.29 -7.04 -2.02
CA ALA A 75 1.63 -5.69 -2.49
C ALA A 75 1.63 -5.63 -4.03
N PHE A 76 2.23 -6.62 -4.72
CA PHE A 76 2.20 -6.69 -6.18
C PHE A 76 0.79 -6.87 -6.73
N ILE A 77 -0.04 -7.71 -6.10
CA ILE A 77 -1.44 -7.88 -6.49
C ILE A 77 -2.20 -6.55 -6.38
N VAL A 78 -2.07 -5.86 -5.24
CA VAL A 78 -2.69 -4.54 -5.02
C VAL A 78 -2.20 -3.53 -6.05
N PHE A 79 -0.89 -3.51 -6.35
CA PHE A 79 -0.33 -2.65 -7.39
C PHE A 79 -1.00 -2.88 -8.74
N VAL A 80 -1.11 -4.14 -9.18
CA VAL A 80 -1.73 -4.48 -10.46
C VAL A 80 -3.21 -4.09 -10.46
N ILE A 81 -3.95 -4.38 -9.39
CA ILE A 81 -5.37 -4.00 -9.28
C ILE A 81 -5.54 -2.48 -9.43
N VAL A 82 -4.81 -1.70 -8.64
CA VAL A 82 -4.91 -0.24 -8.67
C VAL A 82 -4.44 0.31 -10.03
N TRP A 83 -3.39 -0.28 -10.62
CA TRP A 83 -2.90 0.10 -11.94
C TRP A 83 -3.95 -0.14 -13.04
N VAL A 84 -4.64 -1.28 -13.01
CA VAL A 84 -5.73 -1.58 -13.96
C VAL A 84 -6.90 -0.61 -13.78
N VAL A 85 -7.30 -0.34 -12.53
CA VAL A 85 -8.40 0.59 -12.22
C VAL A 85 -8.06 2.00 -12.74
N GLU A 86 -6.85 2.48 -12.49
CA GLU A 86 -6.41 3.80 -12.96
C GLU A 86 -6.28 3.85 -14.49
N ARG A 87 -5.80 2.79 -15.15
CA ARG A 87 -5.76 2.73 -16.62
C ARG A 87 -7.14 2.81 -17.25
N LYS A 88 -8.14 2.17 -16.65
CA LYS A 88 -9.53 2.19 -17.14
C LYS A 88 -10.17 3.58 -17.05
N LYS A 89 -9.73 4.45 -16.15
CA LYS A 89 -10.24 5.83 -16.04
C LYS A 89 -9.75 6.75 -17.17
N ILE A 90 -8.67 6.38 -17.85
CA ILE A 90 -8.02 7.22 -18.89
C ILE A 90 -8.59 6.94 -20.28
N LEU A 91 -9.15 5.75 -20.51
CA LEU A 91 -9.78 5.36 -21.77
C LEU A 91 -11.30 5.48 -21.62
N PRO A 92 -11.95 6.49 -22.22
CA PRO A 92 -13.42 6.60 -22.23
C PRO A 92 -14.09 5.48 -23.02
#